data_AF-A0A821WN34-F1
#
_entry.id   AF-A0A821WN34-F1
#
_cell.length_a   1.000
_cell.length_b   1.000
_cell.length_c   1.000
_cell.angle_alpha   90.00
_cell.angle_beta   90.00
_cell.angle_gamma   90.00
#
_symmetry.space_group_name_H-M   'P 1'
#
loop_
_entity.id
_entity.type
_entity.pdbx_description
1 polymer ?
#
loop_
_entity_poly.entity_id
_entity_poly.type
_entity_poly.pdbx_seq_one_letter_code
_entity_poly.pdbx_strand_id
1 'polypeptide(L)'
;MHTMSEDNILALAENNSDERSLVILSPGAFINISECAVVVLSEPVEKHDRCIYEVGAKVFSNERRAEIFSKVLGTSIMYEQQTIEDFYKTNISSAMNHSLVYDLIKLAFNGEGKKATLQLAVILNRPLRTFEEWLQDNIQLFQWK
;
A
#
# COMPACT_ATOMS: atom_id res chain seq x y z
N MET A 1 -32.26 -1.49 -16.03
CA MET A 1 -31.18 -0.53 -15.73
C MET A 1 -31.52 0.11 -14.39
N HIS A 2 -31.06 -0.47 -13.29
CA HIS A 2 -31.33 0.06 -11.94
C HIS A 2 -30.27 1.12 -11.63
N THR A 3 -30.64 2.38 -11.73
CA THR A 3 -29.86 3.48 -11.17
C THR A 3 -29.98 3.40 -9.65
N MET A 4 -28.88 3.10 -8.96
CA MET A 4 -28.79 3.33 -7.52
C MET A 4 -28.97 4.83 -7.28
N SER A 5 -29.86 5.21 -6.36
CA SER A 5 -30.04 6.62 -5.97
C SER A 5 -28.76 7.15 -5.32
N GLU A 6 -28.49 8.44 -5.50
CA GLU A 6 -27.33 9.13 -4.91
C GLU A 6 -27.25 8.93 -3.38
N ASP A 7 -28.39 8.76 -2.72
CA ASP A 7 -28.50 8.45 -1.29
C ASP A 7 -27.83 7.11 -0.90
N ASN A 8 -27.84 6.12 -1.79
CA ASN A 8 -27.16 4.84 -1.55
C ASN A 8 -25.64 4.93 -1.71
N ILE A 9 -25.14 5.92 -2.47
CA ILE A 9 -23.69 6.15 -2.63
C ILE A 9 -23.14 6.83 -1.37
N LEU A 10 -23.88 7.79 -0.80
CA LEU A 10 -23.53 8.46 0.46
C LEU A 10 -23.58 7.49 1.66
N ALA A 11 -24.59 6.62 1.73
CA ALA A 11 -24.71 5.64 2.81
C ALA A 11 -23.59 4.59 2.85
N LEU A 12 -22.91 4.32 1.72
CA LEU A 12 -21.73 3.44 1.65
C LEU A 12 -20.45 4.16 2.10
N ALA A 13 -20.41 5.49 2.02
CA ALA A 13 -19.26 6.30 2.42
C ALA A 13 -19.21 6.54 3.95
N GLU A 14 -20.36 6.55 4.63
CA GLU A 14 -20.47 6.93 6.05
C GLU A 14 -20.28 5.77 7.05
N ASN A 15 -20.32 4.50 6.62
CA ASN A 15 -20.38 3.36 7.55
C ASN A 15 -19.09 2.54 7.76
N ASN A 16 -17.92 3.01 7.29
CA ASN A 16 -16.64 2.32 7.52
C ASN A 16 -15.50 3.31 7.80
N SER A 17 -15.66 4.10 8.86
CA SER A 17 -14.74 5.18 9.22
C SER A 17 -13.36 4.73 9.73
N ASP A 18 -12.98 3.44 9.68
CA ASP A 18 -11.75 2.99 10.34
C ASP A 18 -10.98 1.83 9.69
N GLU A 19 -11.33 1.41 8.46
CA GLU A 19 -10.68 0.25 7.82
C GLU A 19 -10.01 0.54 6.46
N ARG A 20 -9.53 1.77 6.24
CA ARG A 20 -8.68 2.09 5.07
C ARG A 20 -7.24 1.64 5.32
N SER A 21 -7.09 0.33 5.32
CA SER A 21 -5.81 -0.36 5.36
C SER A 21 -5.40 -0.68 3.94
N LEU A 22 -4.39 0.03 3.43
CA LEU A 22 -3.79 -0.29 2.14
C LEU A 22 -2.65 -1.28 2.39
N VAL A 23 -2.61 -2.41 1.66
CA VAL A 23 -1.35 -3.15 1.48
C VAL A 23 -0.44 -2.20 0.73
N ILE A 24 0.41 -1.55 1.48
CA ILE A 24 1.59 -0.96 0.91
C ILE A 24 2.51 -2.14 0.72
N LEU A 25 2.78 -2.44 -0.56
CA LEU A 25 4.13 -2.83 -0.92
C LEU A 25 5.02 -1.77 -0.28
N SER A 26 5.48 -2.00 0.96
CA SER A 26 6.51 -1.18 1.61
C SER A 26 7.47 -0.84 0.48
N PRO A 27 7.96 0.39 0.28
CA PRO A 27 8.88 0.56 -0.84
C PRO A 27 10.19 -0.25 -0.62
N GLY A 28 10.38 -0.89 0.55
CA GLY A 28 11.35 -1.98 0.77
C GLY A 28 10.97 -3.33 0.14
N ALA A 29 9.76 -3.47 -0.38
CA ALA A 29 9.27 -4.59 -1.17
C ALA A 29 10.01 -4.68 -2.50
N PHE A 30 10.54 -3.60 -3.07
CA PHE A 30 11.39 -3.68 -4.26
C PHE A 30 12.61 -4.57 -4.04
N ILE A 31 13.23 -4.49 -2.85
CA ILE A 31 14.36 -5.37 -2.50
C ILE A 31 13.87 -6.80 -2.33
N ASN A 32 12.78 -7.03 -1.60
CA ASN A 32 12.23 -8.38 -1.44
C ASN A 32 11.79 -8.99 -2.79
N ILE A 33 11.30 -8.18 -3.75
CA ILE A 33 10.98 -8.59 -5.13
C ILE A 33 12.27 -9.00 -5.85
N SER A 34 13.32 -8.16 -5.79
CA SER A 34 14.59 -8.48 -6.45
C SER A 34 15.25 -9.73 -5.87
N GLU A 35 15.26 -9.90 -4.55
CA GLU A 35 15.83 -11.08 -3.92
C GLU A 35 15.00 -12.33 -4.22
N CYS A 36 13.67 -12.22 -4.26
CA CYS A 36 12.80 -13.32 -4.68
C CYS A 36 13.11 -13.74 -6.11
N ALA A 37 13.29 -12.77 -7.01
CA ALA A 37 13.69 -13.05 -8.38
C ALA A 37 15.06 -13.75 -8.44
N VAL A 38 16.03 -13.31 -7.63
CA VAL A 38 17.34 -13.97 -7.55
C VAL A 38 17.22 -15.42 -7.07
N VAL A 39 16.42 -15.70 -6.03
CA VAL A 39 16.19 -17.07 -5.54
C VAL A 39 15.57 -17.92 -6.65
N VAL A 40 14.46 -17.46 -7.24
CA VAL A 40 13.73 -18.20 -8.28
C VAL A 40 14.60 -18.49 -9.50
N LEU A 41 15.49 -17.57 -9.89
CA LEU A 41 16.39 -17.73 -11.02
C LEU A 41 17.63 -18.59 -10.69
N SER A 42 17.95 -18.80 -9.42
CA SER A 42 19.16 -19.53 -8.99
C SER A 42 18.87 -20.99 -8.59
N GLU A 43 17.62 -21.32 -8.29
CA GLU A 43 17.18 -22.66 -7.91
C GLU A 43 16.67 -23.47 -9.12
N PRO A 44 16.52 -24.81 -9.01
CA PRO A 44 15.99 -25.63 -10.10
C PRO A 44 14.62 -25.14 -10.58
N VAL A 45 14.42 -25.09 -11.90
CA VAL A 45 13.18 -24.57 -12.51
C VAL A 45 11.96 -25.34 -12.01
N GLU A 46 12.08 -26.65 -11.81
CA GLU A 46 11.00 -27.53 -11.36
C GLU A 46 10.46 -27.13 -9.98
N LYS A 47 11.27 -26.46 -9.15
CA LYS A 47 10.86 -25.98 -7.82
C LYS A 47 9.91 -24.78 -7.89
N HIS A 48 10.03 -23.96 -8.92
CA HIS A 48 9.28 -22.69 -9.04
C HIS A 48 8.35 -22.64 -10.25
N ASP A 49 8.36 -23.68 -11.09
CA ASP A 49 7.61 -23.70 -12.34
C ASP A 49 6.13 -23.35 -12.10
N ARG A 50 5.65 -22.35 -12.84
CA ARG A 50 4.26 -21.83 -12.79
C ARG A 50 3.78 -21.37 -11.41
N CYS A 51 4.67 -21.18 -10.44
CA CYS A 51 4.32 -20.65 -9.14
C CYS A 51 4.10 -19.13 -9.20
N ILE A 52 3.06 -18.67 -8.50
CA ILE A 52 2.75 -17.24 -8.34
C ILE A 52 3.19 -16.84 -6.93
N TYR A 53 4.17 -15.93 -6.85
CA TYR A 53 4.60 -15.35 -5.60
C TYR A 53 3.91 -14.01 -5.43
N GLU A 54 2.89 -13.98 -4.59
CA GLU A 54 2.33 -12.72 -4.12
C GLU A 54 3.40 -12.00 -3.28
N VAL A 55 3.59 -10.72 -3.54
CA VAL A 55 4.54 -9.90 -2.79
C VAL A 55 3.74 -8.83 -2.08
N GLY A 56 3.58 -8.99 -0.79
CA GLY A 56 2.89 -8.06 0.09
C GLY A 56 3.51 -8.20 1.46
N ALA A 57 4.04 -7.12 2.03
CA ALA A 57 4.69 -7.21 3.33
C ALA A 57 3.62 -7.27 4.43
N LYS A 58 3.44 -6.15 5.11
CA LYS A 58 2.48 -5.98 6.20
C LYS A 58 1.51 -4.87 5.83
N VAL A 59 0.26 -5.06 6.22
CA VAL A 59 -0.78 -4.06 6.05
C VAL A 59 -0.72 -3.10 7.23
N PHE A 60 -0.80 -1.80 6.93
CA PHE A 60 -0.88 -0.76 7.94
C PHE A 60 -2.09 0.11 7.65
N SER A 61 -2.77 0.56 8.71
CA SER A 61 -3.68 1.70 8.60
C SER A 61 -2.89 2.98 8.33
N ASN A 62 -3.55 4.02 7.84
CA ASN A 62 -2.86 5.28 7.54
C ASN A 62 -2.39 6.01 8.81
N GLU A 63 -3.10 5.85 9.91
CA GLU A 63 -2.72 6.33 11.24
C GLU A 63 -1.42 5.66 11.67
N ARG A 64 -1.35 4.32 11.57
CA ARG A 64 -0.14 3.59 11.92
C ARG A 64 1.05 3.96 11.04
N ARG A 65 0.80 4.28 9.76
CA ARG A 65 1.85 4.82 8.88
C ARG A 65 2.34 6.17 9.37
N ALA A 66 1.44 7.09 9.71
CA ALA A 66 1.79 8.41 10.24
C ALA A 66 2.60 8.30 11.55
N GLU A 67 2.28 7.36 12.43
CA GLU A 67 3.07 7.06 13.63
C GLU A 67 4.49 6.58 13.30
N ILE A 68 4.64 5.65 12.33
CA ILE A 68 5.96 5.16 11.90
C ILE A 68 6.77 6.30 11.29
N PHE A 69 6.16 7.12 10.44
CA PHE A 69 6.81 8.32 9.90
C PHE A 69 7.24 9.28 11.01
N SER A 70 6.36 9.54 11.97
CA SER A 70 6.67 10.45 13.08
C SER A 70 7.86 9.97 13.90
N LYS A 71 7.90 8.66 14.18
CA LYS A 71 8.99 8.01 14.90
C LYS A 71 10.31 8.13 14.16
N VAL A 72 10.35 7.82 12.86
CA VAL A 72 11.61 7.79 12.09
C VAL A 72 12.11 9.20 11.76
N LEU A 73 11.21 10.14 11.46
CA LEU A 73 11.57 11.51 11.10
C LEU A 73 11.74 12.44 12.31
N GLY A 74 11.42 11.98 13.52
CA GLY A 74 11.49 12.78 14.74
C GLY A 74 10.57 14.01 14.73
N THR A 75 9.53 14.01 13.89
CA THR A 75 8.60 15.12 13.68
C THR A 75 7.17 14.62 13.82
N SER A 76 6.29 15.36 14.50
CA SER A 76 4.89 14.96 14.64
C SER A 76 4.15 15.03 13.30
N ILE A 77 3.71 13.88 12.80
CA ILE A 77 2.92 13.74 11.56
C ILE A 77 1.59 13.09 11.93
N MET A 78 0.49 13.77 11.60
CA MET A 78 -0.86 13.25 11.82
C MET A 78 -1.49 12.82 10.49
N TYR A 79 -2.27 11.75 10.54
CA TYR A 79 -3.12 11.38 9.42
C TYR A 79 -4.42 12.19 9.45
N GLU A 80 -4.81 12.72 8.29
CA GLU A 80 -6.12 13.33 8.05
C GLU A 80 -6.78 12.62 6.88
N GLN A 81 -8.01 12.16 7.07
CA GLN A 81 -8.76 11.45 6.05
C GLN A 81 -9.37 12.44 5.05
N GLN A 82 -9.03 12.29 3.78
CA GLN A 82 -9.65 13.06 2.69
C GLN A 82 -10.99 12.45 2.25
N THR A 83 -11.89 13.32 1.78
CA THR A 83 -13.12 12.93 1.08
C THR A 83 -12.78 12.32 -0.29
N ILE A 84 -13.73 11.56 -0.86
CA ILE A 84 -13.54 10.99 -2.21
C ILE A 84 -13.40 12.11 -3.25
N GLU A 85 -14.21 13.16 -3.09
CA GLU A 85 -14.26 14.32 -3.96
C GLU A 85 -12.95 15.10 -3.95
N ASP A 86 -12.39 15.34 -2.76
CA ASP A 86 -11.12 16.05 -2.63
C ASP A 86 -9.97 15.20 -3.16
N PHE A 87 -9.94 13.90 -2.85
CA PHE A 87 -8.96 12.98 -3.42
C PHE A 87 -9.01 13.00 -4.95
N TYR A 88 -10.19 12.89 -5.54
CA TYR A 88 -10.37 12.94 -6.99
C TYR A 88 -9.85 14.25 -7.58
N LYS A 89 -10.30 15.40 -7.04
CA LYS A 89 -9.88 16.73 -7.51
C LYS A 89 -8.38 16.92 -7.43
N THR A 90 -7.75 16.61 -6.29
CA THR A 90 -6.31 16.75 -6.10
C THR A 90 -5.50 15.93 -7.11
N ASN A 91 -5.89 14.67 -7.36
CA ASN A 91 -5.15 13.81 -8.28
C ASN A 91 -5.36 14.22 -9.75
N ILE A 92 -6.57 14.64 -10.15
CA ILE A 92 -6.82 15.18 -11.50
C ILE A 92 -6.05 16.48 -11.73
N SER A 93 -6.03 17.38 -10.74
CA SER A 93 -5.24 18.62 -10.81
C SER A 93 -3.73 18.36 -10.90
N SER A 94 -3.27 17.17 -10.48
CA SER A 94 -1.88 16.71 -10.62
C SER A 94 -1.60 16.02 -11.96
N ALA A 95 -2.46 16.22 -12.96
CA ALA A 95 -2.38 15.66 -14.31
C ALA A 95 -2.49 14.12 -14.39
N MET A 96 -3.04 13.47 -13.37
CA MET A 96 -3.37 12.04 -13.46
C MET A 96 -4.58 11.82 -14.38
N ASN A 97 -4.55 10.73 -15.15
CA ASN A 97 -5.68 10.37 -16.01
C ASN A 97 -6.92 9.99 -15.17
N HIS A 98 -8.09 10.42 -15.60
CA HIS A 98 -9.38 10.07 -14.99
C HIS A 98 -9.53 8.59 -14.63
N SER A 99 -9.24 7.69 -15.56
CA SER A 99 -9.42 6.25 -15.33
C SER A 99 -8.54 5.76 -14.18
N LEU A 100 -7.29 6.24 -14.12
CA LEU A 100 -6.35 5.89 -13.06
C LEU A 100 -6.81 6.42 -11.70
N VAL A 101 -7.29 7.67 -11.64
CA VAL A 101 -7.80 8.25 -10.39
C VAL A 101 -9.04 7.49 -9.90
N TYR A 102 -9.92 7.11 -10.81
CA TYR A 102 -11.12 6.32 -10.49
C TYR A 102 -10.76 4.95 -9.89
N ASP A 103 -9.80 4.24 -10.50
CA ASP A 103 -9.30 2.96 -9.98
C ASP A 103 -8.61 3.13 -8.61
N LEU A 104 -7.86 4.21 -8.41
CA LEU A 104 -7.21 4.51 -7.13
C LEU A 104 -8.22 4.80 -6.01
N ILE A 105 -9.35 5.44 -6.31
CA ILE A 105 -10.43 5.61 -5.32
C ILE A 105 -10.92 4.25 -4.86
N LYS A 106 -11.18 3.32 -5.80
CA LYS A 106 -11.60 1.96 -5.46
C LYS A 106 -10.60 1.27 -4.53
N LEU A 107 -9.31 1.36 -4.84
CA LEU A 107 -8.25 0.76 -4.03
C LEU A 107 -8.12 1.42 -2.64
N ALA A 108 -8.09 2.76 -2.59
CA ALA A 108 -7.83 3.50 -1.36
C ALA A 108 -9.04 3.54 -0.41
N PHE A 109 -10.27 3.48 -0.94
CA PHE A 109 -11.50 3.68 -0.16
C PHE A 109 -12.27 2.39 0.10
N ASN A 110 -12.20 1.39 -0.78
CA ASN A 110 -12.96 0.13 -0.60
C ASN A 110 -12.16 -0.96 0.12
N GLY A 111 -10.93 -0.65 0.57
CA GLY A 111 -10.10 -1.57 1.35
C GLY A 111 -9.70 -2.83 0.58
N GLU A 112 -9.54 -2.73 -0.74
CA GLU A 112 -8.96 -3.81 -1.54
C GLU A 112 -7.45 -3.90 -1.21
N GLY A 113 -6.98 -5.12 -0.88
CA GLY A 113 -5.60 -5.34 -0.42
C GLY A 113 -5.44 -5.25 1.09
N LYS A 114 -6.15 -6.11 1.85
CA LYS A 114 -6.04 -6.24 3.33
C LYS A 114 -5.22 -7.45 3.80
N LYS A 115 -4.63 -8.22 2.88
CA LYS A 115 -3.91 -9.45 3.23
C LYS A 115 -2.40 -9.22 3.20
N ALA A 116 -1.76 -9.49 4.33
CA ALA A 116 -0.31 -9.58 4.40
C ALA A 116 0.16 -10.87 3.71
N THR A 117 1.28 -10.81 3.01
CA THR A 117 1.81 -11.92 2.22
C THR A 117 3.12 -12.41 2.82
N LEU A 118 3.01 -13.05 3.98
CA LEU A 118 4.15 -13.50 4.77
C LEU A 118 4.88 -14.71 4.15
N GLN A 119 4.27 -15.37 3.16
CA GLN A 119 4.81 -16.57 2.51
C GLN A 119 6.12 -16.28 1.77
N LEU A 120 6.33 -15.02 1.35
CA LEU A 120 7.58 -14.61 0.71
C LEU A 120 8.80 -14.80 1.62
N ALA A 121 8.63 -14.73 2.96
CA ALA A 121 9.71 -15.00 3.91
C ALA A 121 10.22 -16.45 3.82
N VAL A 122 9.38 -17.39 3.38
CA VAL A 122 9.76 -18.80 3.17
C VAL A 122 10.69 -18.92 1.98
N ILE A 123 10.39 -18.21 0.88
CA ILE A 123 11.22 -18.21 -0.34
C ILE A 123 12.56 -17.55 -0.06
N LEU A 124 12.56 -16.43 0.67
CA LEU A 124 13.78 -15.69 1.00
C LEU A 124 14.59 -16.32 2.15
N ASN A 125 14.03 -17.30 2.86
CA ASN A 125 14.61 -17.90 4.07
C ASN A 125 15.07 -16.85 5.12
N ARG A 126 14.33 -15.75 5.23
CA ARG A 126 14.56 -14.67 6.21
C ARG A 126 13.27 -13.88 6.45
N PRO A 127 13.15 -13.17 7.58
CA PRO A 127 12.06 -12.21 7.78
C PRO A 127 12.02 -11.15 6.67
N LEU A 128 10.81 -10.73 6.27
CA LEU A 128 10.65 -9.63 5.31
C LEU A 128 11.08 -8.32 5.93
N ARG A 129 11.71 -7.48 5.10
CA ARG A 129 12.05 -6.11 5.49
C ARG A 129 10.82 -5.32 5.89
N THR A 130 10.89 -4.63 7.03
CA THR A 130 9.81 -3.81 7.57
C THR A 130 9.71 -2.45 6.88
N PHE A 131 8.55 -1.80 7.02
CA PHE A 131 8.37 -0.43 6.53
C PHE A 131 9.25 0.58 7.29
N GLU A 132 9.49 0.36 8.58
CA GLU A 132 10.36 1.21 9.40
C GLU A 132 11.82 1.14 8.94
N GLU A 133 12.36 -0.07 8.74
CA GLU A 133 13.71 -0.26 8.19
C GLU A 133 13.85 0.37 6.80
N TRP A 134 12.81 0.27 5.96
CA TRP A 134 12.83 0.96 4.67
C TRP A 134 12.91 2.47 4.84
N LEU A 135 12.11 3.05 5.72
CA LEU A 135 12.08 4.48 5.94
C LEU A 135 13.39 5.00 6.52
N GLN A 136 14.04 4.25 7.41
CA GLN A 136 15.35 4.59 7.98
C GLN A 136 16.44 4.72 6.90
N ASP A 137 16.54 3.76 5.98
CA ASP A 137 17.52 3.82 4.88
C ASP A 137 17.23 4.90 3.84
N ASN A 138 15.99 5.43 3.84
CA ASN A 138 15.51 6.38 2.85
C ASN A 138 15.10 7.72 3.46
N ILE A 139 15.55 8.01 4.68
CA ILE A 139 15.15 9.20 5.44
C ILE A 139 15.42 10.50 4.68
N GLN A 140 16.49 10.53 3.89
CA GLN A 140 16.89 11.64 3.03
C GLN A 140 15.85 12.04 1.98
N LEU A 141 14.94 11.13 1.59
CA LEU A 141 13.86 11.43 0.64
C LEU A 141 12.74 12.27 1.26
N PHE A 142 12.72 12.37 2.59
CA PHE A 142 11.65 13.01 3.36
C PHE A 142 12.13 14.24 4.15
N GLN A 143 13.43 14.55 4.08
CA GLN A 143 13.98 15.78 4.67
C GLN A 143 13.78 16.94 3.70
N TRP A 144 12.97 17.92 4.09
CA TRP A 144 12.88 19.19 3.36
C TRP A 144 14.18 19.99 3.57
N LYS A 145 14.75 20.50 2.46
CA LYS A 145 15.85 21.46 2.49
C LYS A 145 15.31 22.89 2.50
#